data_AF-A0A3A6F5T0-F1
#
_entry.id   AF-A0A3A6F5T0-F1
#
_cell.length_a   1.000
_cell.length_b   1.000
_cell.length_c   1.000
_cell.angle_alpha   90.00
_cell.angle_beta   90.00
_cell.angle_gamma   90.00
#
_symmetry.space_group_name_H-M   'P 1'
#
loop_
_entity.id
_entity.type
_entity.pdbx_description
1 polymer ?
#
loop_
_entity_poly.entity_id
_entity_poly.type
_entity_poly.pdbx_seq_one_letter_code
_entity_poly.pdbx_strand_id
1 'polypeptide(L)'
;MSERLEDKCRELIEKKEYETCEKEIADAMVTMPHSAVPHNLMGILLEKEHNHILAMKHFRAAYGLDPAYVPARYNMDQFGTIRLREGKLRYAYSEADCRI
;
A
#
# COMPACT_ATOMS: atom_id res chain seq x y z
N MET A 1 -19.64 -0.99 13.13
CA MET A 1 -18.24 -0.56 13.18
C MET A 1 -17.71 -0.73 11.77
N SER A 2 -17.47 0.34 11.02
CA SER A 2 -16.92 0.22 9.66
C SER A 2 -15.49 -0.30 9.79
N GLU A 3 -15.20 -1.44 9.19
CA GLU A 3 -13.83 -1.92 9.06
C GLU A 3 -13.02 -0.93 8.22
N ARG A 4 -11.79 -0.63 8.63
CA ARG A 4 -10.91 0.23 7.84
C ARG A 4 -10.41 -0.55 6.64
N LEU A 5 -10.40 0.08 5.47
CA LEU A 5 -9.90 -0.54 4.23
C LEU A 5 -8.48 -1.11 4.40
N GLU A 6 -7.63 -0.43 5.17
CA GLU A 6 -6.27 -0.88 5.49
C GLU A 6 -6.23 -2.25 6.17
N ASP A 7 -7.08 -2.45 7.19
CA ASP A 7 -7.15 -3.71 7.95
C ASP A 7 -7.74 -4.84 7.08
N LYS A 8 -8.79 -4.53 6.31
CA LYS A 8 -9.40 -5.47 5.36
C LYS A 8 -8.39 -5.93 4.29
N CYS A 9 -7.67 -4.99 3.68
CA CYS A 9 -6.64 -5.30 2.69
C CYS A 9 -5.49 -6.12 3.28
N ARG A 10 -5.10 -5.84 4.52
CA ARG A 10 -4.09 -6.64 5.25
C ARG A 10 -4.54 -8.10 5.37
N GLU A 11 -5.77 -8.33 5.84
CA GLU A 11 -6.32 -9.68 5.99
C GLU A 11 -6.42 -10.41 4.64
N LEU A 12 -6.95 -9.76 3.60
CA LEU A 12 -7.07 -10.35 2.27
C LEU A 12 -5.70 -10.73 1.68
N ILE A 13 -4.69 -9.87 1.86
CA ILE A 13 -3.34 -10.15 1.38
C ILE A 13 -2.68 -11.29 2.16
N GLU A 14 -2.90 -11.39 3.47
CA GLU A 14 -2.41 -12.52 4.28
C GLU A 14 -3.04 -13.84 3.84
N LYS A 15 -4.32 -13.83 3.46
CA LYS A 15 -5.04 -14.98 2.88
C LYS A 15 -4.71 -15.25 1.42
N LYS A 16 -3.93 -14.37 0.76
CA LYS A 16 -3.63 -14.40 -0.68
C LYS A 16 -4.86 -14.22 -1.58
N GLU A 17 -5.91 -13.59 -1.07
CA GLU A 17 -7.11 -13.23 -1.82
C GLU A 17 -6.90 -11.91 -2.59
N TYR A 18 -5.93 -11.90 -3.50
CA TYR A 18 -5.48 -10.68 -4.18
C TYR A 18 -6.55 -10.07 -5.08
N GLU A 19 -7.32 -10.89 -5.81
CA GLU A 19 -8.38 -10.39 -6.69
C GLU A 19 -9.49 -9.67 -5.91
N THR A 20 -9.87 -10.21 -4.74
CA THR A 20 -10.85 -9.56 -3.86
C THR A 20 -10.28 -8.26 -3.31
N CYS A 21 -9.01 -8.25 -2.89
CA CYS A 21 -8.32 -7.06 -2.40
C CYS A 21 -8.26 -5.95 -3.47
N GLU A 22 -7.93 -6.32 -4.72
CA GLU A 22 -7.86 -5.40 -5.84
C GLU A 22 -9.21 -4.71 -6.08
N LYS A 23 -10.32 -5.47 -6.06
CA LYS A 23 -11.67 -4.93 -6.23
C LYS A 23 -12.02 -3.92 -5.14
N GLU A 24 -11.75 -4.25 -3.89
CA GLU A 24 -12.01 -3.35 -2.75
C GLU A 24 -11.18 -2.06 -2.85
N ILE A 25 -9.92 -2.17 -3.27
CA ILE A 25 -9.04 -1.02 -3.49
C ILE A 25 -9.54 -0.17 -4.67
N ALA A 26 -9.97 -0.80 -5.77
CA ALA A 26 -10.48 -0.11 -6.95
C ALA A 26 -11.78 0.66 -6.64
N ASP A 27 -12.71 0.03 -5.91
CA ASP A 27 -13.94 0.70 -5.45
C ASP A 27 -13.62 1.87 -4.51
N ALA A 28 -12.61 1.72 -3.66
CA ALA A 28 -12.12 2.79 -2.80
C ALA A 28 -11.49 3.95 -3.60
N MET A 29 -10.77 3.68 -4.69
CA MET A 29 -10.25 4.73 -5.59
C MET A 29 -11.39 5.51 -6.26
N VAL A 30 -12.50 4.84 -6.62
CA VAL A 30 -13.68 5.49 -7.21
C VAL A 30 -14.40 6.37 -6.19
N THR A 31 -14.59 5.88 -4.96
CA THR A 31 -15.34 6.59 -3.92
C THR A 31 -14.52 7.65 -3.20
N MET A 32 -13.19 7.52 -3.17
CA MET A 32 -12.25 8.43 -2.51
C MET A 32 -11.10 8.83 -3.45
N PRO A 33 -11.37 9.53 -4.58
CA PRO A 33 -10.37 9.81 -5.62
C PRO A 33 -9.21 10.72 -5.18
N HIS A 34 -9.37 11.43 -4.06
CA HIS A 34 -8.34 12.30 -3.49
C HIS A 34 -7.61 11.66 -2.30
N SER A 35 -7.92 10.40 -1.96
CA SER A 35 -7.29 9.71 -0.84
C SER A 35 -6.00 9.02 -1.26
N ALA A 36 -4.95 9.18 -0.46
CA ALA A 36 -3.70 8.45 -0.64
C ALA A 36 -3.81 6.97 -0.27
N VAL A 37 -4.77 6.60 0.58
CA VAL A 37 -4.90 5.25 1.16
C VAL A 37 -5.06 4.17 0.08
N PRO A 38 -6.02 4.27 -0.87
CA PRO A 38 -6.20 3.22 -1.88
C PRO A 38 -4.97 3.06 -2.78
N HIS A 39 -4.27 4.15 -3.11
CA HIS A 39 -3.04 4.10 -3.88
C HIS A 39 -1.90 3.43 -3.12
N ASN A 40 -1.77 3.68 -1.82
CA ASN A 40 -0.79 2.97 -1.00
C ASN A 40 -1.08 1.46 -0.93
N LEU A 41 -2.34 1.09 -0.70
CA LEU A 41 -2.76 -0.31 -0.62
C LEU A 41 -2.58 -1.04 -1.95
N MET A 42 -2.87 -0.40 -3.09
CA MET A 42 -2.60 -0.96 -4.42
C MET A 42 -1.11 -1.21 -4.62
N GLY A 43 -0.25 -0.31 -4.14
CA GLY A 43 1.19 -0.52 -4.17
C GLY A 43 1.62 -1.77 -3.41
N ILE A 44 1.08 -1.98 -2.21
CA ILE A 44 1.35 -3.17 -1.39
C ILE A 44 0.90 -4.45 -2.11
N LEU A 45 -0.31 -4.44 -2.67
CA LEU A 45 -0.85 -5.58 -3.42
C LEU A 45 0.06 -5.93 -4.61
N LEU A 46 0.46 -4.93 -5.40
CA LEU A 46 1.32 -5.13 -6.56
C LEU A 46 2.71 -5.65 -6.19
N GLU A 47 3.29 -5.24 -5.05
CA GLU A 47 4.52 -5.85 -4.52
C GLU A 47 4.32 -7.34 -4.20
N LYS A 48 3.17 -7.71 -3.63
CA LYS A 48 2.82 -9.11 -3.33
C LYS A 48 2.64 -9.96 -4.59
N GLU A 49 2.24 -9.33 -5.68
CA GLU A 49 2.14 -9.93 -7.01
C GLU A 49 3.44 -9.84 -7.82
N HIS A 50 4.53 -9.38 -7.19
CA HIS A 50 5.86 -9.20 -7.83
C HIS A 50 5.88 -8.17 -8.97
N ASN A 51 4.90 -7.26 -9.02
CA ASN A 51 4.81 -6.17 -9.97
C ASN A 51 5.38 -4.87 -9.40
N HIS A 52 6.67 -4.91 -9.06
CA HIS A 52 7.40 -3.83 -8.39
C HIS A 52 7.31 -2.47 -9.11
N ILE A 53 7.37 -2.47 -10.45
CA ILE A 53 7.35 -1.22 -11.23
C ILE A 53 6.00 -0.51 -11.09
N LEU A 54 4.89 -1.24 -11.16
CA LEU A 54 3.57 -0.65 -10.96
C LEU A 54 3.35 -0.29 -9.49
N ALA A 55 3.81 -1.12 -8.56
CA ALA A 55 3.73 -0.81 -7.13
C ALA A 55 4.36 0.57 -6.81
N MET A 56 5.58 0.80 -7.32
CA MET A 56 6.29 2.07 -7.15
C MET A 56 5.60 3.26 -7.84
N LYS A 57 4.74 3.06 -8.84
CA LYS A 57 3.90 4.14 -9.39
C LYS A 57 2.76 4.47 -8.44
N HIS A 58 2.12 3.45 -7.86
CA HIS A 58 1.02 3.63 -6.91
C HIS A 58 1.48 4.27 -5.60
N PHE A 59 2.63 3.89 -5.05
CA PHE A 59 3.19 4.58 -3.89
C PHE A 59 3.51 6.05 -4.17
N ARG A 60 4.05 6.37 -5.35
CA ARG A 60 4.28 7.76 -5.78
C ARG A 60 2.98 8.55 -5.96
N ALA A 61 1.93 7.92 -6.48
CA ALA A 61 0.61 8.54 -6.59
C ALA A 61 0.03 8.86 -5.21
N ALA A 62 0.13 7.91 -4.25
CA ALA A 62 -0.29 8.14 -2.87
C ALA A 62 0.45 9.34 -2.24
N TYR A 63 1.78 9.39 -2.40
CA TYR A 63 2.59 10.53 -1.92
C TYR A 63 2.25 11.85 -2.64
N GLY A 64 1.91 11.80 -3.93
CA GLY A 64 1.50 12.97 -4.69
C GLY A 64 0.13 13.52 -4.28
N LEU A 65 -0.78 12.65 -3.82
CA LEU A 65 -2.10 13.03 -3.30
C LEU A 65 -1.99 13.59 -1.87
N ASP A 66 -1.22 12.93 -1.02
CA ASP A 66 -0.97 13.38 0.36
C ASP A 66 0.50 13.16 0.76
N PRO A 67 1.35 14.20 0.66
CA PRO A 67 2.73 14.13 1.12
C PRO A 67 2.89 13.91 2.64
N ALA A 68 1.84 14.19 3.44
CA ALA A 68 1.85 13.97 4.88
C ALA A 68 1.45 12.53 5.26
N TYR A 69 0.91 11.75 4.32
CA TYR A 69 0.58 10.34 4.54
C TYR A 69 1.85 9.49 4.64
N VAL A 70 2.34 9.34 5.87
CA VAL A 70 3.59 8.65 6.23
C VAL A 70 3.72 7.25 5.61
N PRO A 71 2.67 6.40 5.54
CA PRO A 71 2.78 5.06 4.98
C PRO A 71 3.24 5.02 3.51
N ALA A 72 2.79 5.95 2.68
CA ALA A 72 3.21 6.02 1.27
C ALA A 72 4.72 6.28 1.16
N ARG A 73 5.23 7.26 1.92
CA ARG A 73 6.67 7.57 1.96
C ARG A 73 7.46 6.39 2.52
N TYR A 74 7.01 5.79 3.62
CA TYR A 74 7.68 4.64 4.23
C TYR A 74 7.82 3.49 3.23
N ASN A 75 6.74 3.13 2.52
CA ASN A 75 6.79 2.09 1.50
C ASN A 75 7.73 2.47 0.34
N MET A 76 7.67 3.70 -0.18
CA MET A 76 8.60 4.14 -1.24
C MET A 76 10.07 4.00 -0.85
N ASP A 77 10.43 4.40 0.37
CA ASP A 77 11.81 4.35 0.85
C ASP A 77 12.25 2.88 1.05
N GLN A 78 11.37 2.02 1.59
CA GLN A 78 11.65 0.59 1.77
C GLN A 78 11.85 -0.12 0.43
N PHE A 79 10.95 0.09 -0.54
CA PHE A 79 10.98 -0.62 -1.82
C PHE A 79 11.91 0.03 -2.86
N GLY A 80 12.24 1.31 -2.71
CA GLY A 80 13.14 2.04 -3.61
C GLY A 80 14.64 1.83 -3.35
N THR A 81 15.01 1.22 -2.21
CA THR A 81 16.41 1.03 -1.83
C THR A 81 16.95 -0.33 -2.31
N ILE A 82 17.97 -0.30 -3.18
CA ILE A 82 18.68 -1.49 -3.69
C ILE A 82 19.38 -2.32 -2.59
N ARG A 83 19.53 -1.79 -1.36
CA ARG A 83 20.45 -2.30 -0.34
C ARG A 83 19.90 -3.31 0.68
N LEU A 84 18.64 -3.72 0.62
CA LEU A 84 18.06 -4.58 1.66
C LEU A 84 17.97 -6.05 1.25
N ARG A 85 19.14 -6.70 1.17
CA ARG A 85 19.22 -8.18 1.05
C ARG A 85 19.04 -8.93 2.37
N GLU A 86 19.10 -8.24 3.53
CA GLU A 86 19.09 -8.89 4.85
C GLU A 86 17.97 -8.45 5.80
N GLY A 87 17.22 -7.39 5.45
CA GLY A 87 16.07 -6.93 6.24
C GLY A 87 14.76 -7.47 5.68
N LYS A 88 13.91 -8.07 6.52
CA LYS A 88 12.53 -8.40 6.13
C LYS A 88 11.79 -7.10 5.79
N LEU A 89 11.52 -6.87 4.51
CA LEU A 89 10.69 -5.76 4.03
C LEU A 89 9.34 -5.78 4.77
N ARG A 90 8.94 -4.62 5.28
CA ARG A 90 7.65 -4.44 5.96
C ARG A 90 6.80 -3.49 5.13
N TYR A 91 5.57 -3.90 4.90
CA TYR A 91 4.56 -3.06 4.27
C TYR A 91 3.93 -2.17 5.35
N ALA A 92 3.83 -0.88 5.05
CA ALA A 92 3.04 0.04 5.85
C ALA A 92 1.64 0.19 5.24
N TYR A 93 0.65 -0.50 5.81
CA TYR A 93 -0.75 -0.35 5.42
C TYR A 93 -1.32 0.95 5.99
N SER A 94 -0.94 1.26 7.23
CA SER A 94 -1.35 2.47 7.96
C SER A 94 -0.17 3.08 8.74
N GLU A 95 -0.41 4.21 9.39
CA GLU A 95 0.62 4.88 10.21
C GLU A 95 1.17 4.00 11.33
N ALA A 96 0.38 3.08 11.88
CA ALA A 96 0.81 2.18 12.95
C ALA A 96 1.94 1.21 12.51
N ASP A 97 2.07 0.99 11.20
CA ASP A 97 3.11 0.12 10.64
C ASP A 97 4.44 0.88 10.43
N CYS A 98 4.41 2.21 10.47
CA CYS A 98 5.58 3.05 10.28
C CYS A 98 6.36 3.14 11.60
N ARG A 99 7.53 2.50 11.67
CA ARG A 99 8.48 2.76 12.77
C ARG A 99 9.26 4.02 12.42
N ILE A 100 8.95 5.11 13.12
CA ILE A 100 9.74 6.34 13.12
C ILE A 100 10.97 6.15 14.01
#